data_AF-A0A8B8AFJ2-F1
#
_entry.id   AF-A0A8B8AFJ2-F1
#
_cell.length_a   1.000
_cell.length_b   1.000
_cell.length_c   1.000
_cell.angle_alpha   90.00
_cell.angle_beta   90.00
_cell.angle_gamma   90.00
#
_symmetry.space_group_name_H-M   'P 1'
#
loop_
_entity.id
_entity.type
_entity.pdbx_description
1 polymer ?
#
loop_
_entity_poly.entity_id
_entity_poly.type
_entity_poly.pdbx_seq_one_letter_code
_entity_poly.pdbx_strand_id
1 'polypeptide(L)'
;MARHAALFLCFFGGSMWMFVFSFENVALNKSAWLQDPIFPNVANRGVDGRKSSLSLYGDECVTSQPKNISEWRVDLGDVLSIHHISIQFATDNKFWNKDNDLTKYFLGFSVYLSNTTERDDGILCFRDTTYTRATIPNPINIPCPHYGRYVIYYNNRTHPPYPVGYSDTTINALCEVEVYGCSDQGKFGENCSMSCPPKCLKSRCDIRNGTCFECIVGYLGPTCESESSTAWINSKANDKRNLNCIILKLSNVLILLTFEFQICNW
;
A
#
# COMPACT_ATOMS: atom_id res chain seq x y z
N MET A 1 -52.50 21.47 53.19
CA MET A 1 -52.44 22.69 52.35
C MET A 1 -51.08 22.73 51.65
N ALA A 2 -51.11 22.98 50.34
CA ALA A 2 -50.03 23.24 49.37
C ALA A 2 -48.83 22.26 49.34
N ARG A 3 -48.65 21.33 48.38
CA ARG A 3 -48.57 21.36 46.89
C ARG A 3 -47.23 21.85 46.30
N HIS A 4 -46.51 20.88 45.68
CA HIS A 4 -45.68 20.94 44.44
C HIS A 4 -44.44 21.88 44.48
N ALA A 5 -43.30 21.61 43.84
CA ALA A 5 -43.03 20.86 42.63
C ALA A 5 -41.56 20.35 42.58
N ALA A 6 -41.35 19.36 41.73
CA ALA A 6 -40.10 18.66 41.46
C ALA A 6 -39.01 19.54 40.82
N LEU A 7 -37.77 19.19 41.09
CA LEU A 7 -36.64 19.39 40.18
C LEU A 7 -35.89 18.05 40.09
N PHE A 8 -36.45 17.15 39.28
CA PHE A 8 -35.71 16.01 38.75
C PHE A 8 -34.81 16.54 37.62
N LEU A 9 -33.55 16.84 37.94
CA LEU A 9 -32.50 16.89 36.93
C LEU A 9 -31.90 15.49 36.85
N CYS A 10 -32.54 14.63 36.06
CA CYS A 10 -31.88 13.42 35.57
C CYS A 10 -30.76 13.85 34.61
N PHE A 11 -29.55 14.06 35.13
CA PHE A 11 -28.37 13.95 34.30
C PHE A 11 -28.20 12.46 33.95
N PHE A 12 -28.77 12.06 32.81
CA PHE A 12 -28.20 10.93 32.07
C PHE A 12 -26.83 11.40 31.55
N GLY A 13 -25.84 11.42 32.44
CA GLY A 13 -24.44 11.52 32.10
C GLY A 13 -24.00 10.20 31.49
N GLY A 14 -24.57 9.85 30.34
CA GLY A 14 -23.92 8.91 29.44
C GLY A 14 -22.64 9.61 28.99
N SER A 15 -21.49 9.14 29.46
CA SER A 15 -20.25 9.38 28.75
C SER A 15 -20.51 8.92 27.33
N MET A 16 -20.71 9.85 26.40
CA MET A 16 -20.71 9.55 24.99
C MET A 16 -19.26 9.15 24.72
N TRP A 17 -18.97 7.85 24.88
CA TRP A 17 -17.76 7.25 24.38
C TRP A 17 -17.80 7.54 22.89
N MET A 18 -17.07 8.57 22.46
CA MET A 18 -16.66 8.67 21.09
C MET A 18 -15.81 7.43 20.87
N PHE A 19 -16.43 6.36 20.34
CA PHE A 19 -15.68 5.27 19.77
C PHE A 19 -14.88 5.87 18.64
N VAL A 20 -13.61 6.17 18.90
CA VAL A 20 -12.67 6.56 17.87
C VAL A 20 -12.43 5.30 17.05
N PHE A 21 -12.96 5.27 15.84
CA PHE A 21 -12.67 4.23 14.87
C PHE A 21 -11.19 4.31 14.52
N SER A 22 -10.40 3.31 14.88
CA SER A 22 -8.96 3.35 14.62
C SER A 22 -8.50 2.06 13.97
N PHE A 23 -7.98 2.20 12.75
CA PHE A 23 -6.97 1.29 12.24
C PHE A 23 -5.69 1.48 13.04
N GLU A 24 -4.88 0.44 13.18
CA GLU A 24 -3.63 0.48 13.94
C GLU A 24 -2.45 0.70 12.99
N ASN A 25 -1.37 1.34 13.45
CA ASN A 25 -0.13 1.39 12.70
C ASN A 25 0.55 0.02 12.72
N VAL A 26 0.27 -0.81 11.72
CA VAL A 26 0.80 -2.16 11.59
C VAL A 26 2.28 -2.20 11.18
N ALA A 27 2.87 -1.05 10.82
CA ALA A 27 4.30 -0.93 10.51
C ALA A 27 5.16 -0.66 11.76
N LEU A 28 4.58 -0.26 12.90
CA LEU A 28 5.33 0.13 14.09
C LEU A 28 6.29 -0.99 14.55
N ASN A 29 7.56 -0.65 14.71
CA ASN A 29 8.68 -1.53 15.08
C ASN A 29 8.86 -2.77 14.18
N LYS A 30 8.36 -2.71 12.95
CA LYS A 30 8.59 -3.76 11.95
C LYS A 30 9.97 -3.65 11.33
N SER A 31 10.39 -4.72 10.65
CA SER A 31 11.68 -4.75 9.97
C SER A 31 11.61 -3.97 8.66
N ALA A 32 12.53 -3.03 8.48
CA ALA A 32 12.65 -2.27 7.26
C ALA A 32 13.99 -2.54 6.55
N TRP A 33 13.98 -2.35 5.23
CA TRP A 33 15.14 -2.46 4.37
C TRP A 33 15.31 -1.15 3.59
N LEU A 34 16.58 -0.78 3.40
CA LEU A 34 16.98 0.42 2.68
C LEU A 34 18.00 0.03 1.62
N GLN A 35 17.82 0.51 0.39
CA GLN A 35 18.83 0.40 -0.66
C GLN A 35 20.05 1.27 -0.31
N ASP A 36 21.24 0.69 -0.42
CA ASP A 36 22.53 1.35 -0.20
C ASP A 36 22.62 2.18 1.11
N PRO A 37 22.45 1.54 2.29
CA PRO A 37 22.42 2.26 3.57
C PRO A 37 23.80 2.83 3.92
N ILE A 38 23.83 4.04 4.51
CA ILE A 38 25.06 4.66 5.02
C ILE A 38 25.51 3.98 6.31
N PHE A 39 24.57 3.68 7.20
CA PHE A 39 24.82 3.00 8.47
C PHE A 39 23.88 1.80 8.65
N PRO A 40 24.27 0.80 9.46
CA PRO A 40 23.40 -0.31 9.81
C PRO A 40 22.09 0.18 10.46
N ASN A 41 20.98 -0.54 10.21
CA ASN A 41 19.67 -0.33 10.84
C ASN A 41 19.00 1.04 10.63
N VAL A 42 19.55 1.92 9.79
CA VAL A 42 18.94 3.22 9.47
C VAL A 42 17.55 3.07 8.84
N ALA A 43 17.30 1.96 8.16
CA ALA A 43 15.98 1.67 7.58
C ALA A 43 14.86 1.65 8.62
N ASN A 44 15.12 1.12 9.82
CA ASN A 44 14.11 0.91 10.85
C ASN A 44 13.64 2.22 11.52
N ARG A 45 14.40 3.31 11.37
CA ARG A 45 14.01 4.64 11.86
C ARG A 45 12.70 5.10 11.24
N GLY A 46 12.42 4.72 10.00
CA GLY A 46 11.17 5.08 9.33
C GLY A 46 9.94 4.38 9.91
N VAL A 47 10.07 3.51 10.90
CA VAL A 47 8.95 2.76 11.50
C VAL A 47 9.06 2.63 13.02
N ASP A 48 9.86 3.48 13.67
CA ASP A 48 10.10 3.39 15.11
C ASP A 48 9.14 4.27 15.95
N GLY A 49 8.26 5.04 15.29
CA GLY A 49 7.28 5.91 15.91
C GLY A 49 7.84 7.26 16.36
N ARG A 50 9.10 7.60 16.02
CA ARG A 50 9.76 8.81 16.49
C ARG A 50 9.70 9.92 15.44
N LYS A 51 9.10 11.05 15.82
CA LYS A 51 8.90 12.23 14.96
C LYS A 51 9.29 13.55 15.65
N SER A 52 10.09 13.47 16.70
CA SER A 52 10.48 14.64 17.51
C SER A 52 11.49 15.54 16.79
N SER A 53 12.36 14.97 15.96
CA SER A 53 13.33 15.69 15.15
C SER A 53 13.27 15.21 13.71
N LEU A 54 12.90 16.11 12.80
CA LEU A 54 12.80 15.83 11.36
C LEU A 54 14.10 16.22 10.63
N SER A 55 15.23 16.13 11.33
CA SER A 55 16.56 16.43 10.78
C SER A 55 17.04 15.30 9.88
N LEU A 56 17.48 15.62 8.66
CA LEU A 56 17.98 14.61 7.71
C LEU A 56 19.14 13.79 8.29
N TYR A 57 20.01 14.45 9.03
CA TYR A 57 21.18 13.86 9.69
C TYR A 57 20.95 13.62 11.19
N GLY A 58 19.70 13.68 11.63
CA GLY A 58 19.29 13.29 12.97
C GLY A 58 19.31 11.77 13.18
N ASP A 59 18.79 11.35 14.32
CA ASP A 59 18.69 9.95 14.72
C ASP A 59 17.32 9.32 14.46
N GLU A 60 16.35 10.10 13.96
CA GLU A 60 14.95 9.66 13.78
C GLU A 60 14.52 9.51 12.32
N CYS A 61 15.39 9.82 11.34
CA CYS A 61 15.05 9.65 9.93
C CYS A 61 15.91 8.58 9.26
N VAL A 62 15.30 7.87 8.32
CA VAL A 62 15.99 7.09 7.29
C VAL A 62 16.85 8.04 6.48
N THR A 63 18.10 7.69 6.23
CA THR A 63 19.05 8.53 5.50
C THR A 63 19.84 7.68 4.51
N SER A 64 19.84 8.05 3.23
CA SER A 64 20.68 7.44 2.20
C SER A 64 21.61 8.46 1.54
N GLN A 65 22.60 7.96 0.79
CA GLN A 65 23.35 8.82 -0.13
C GLN A 65 22.47 9.25 -1.32
N PRO A 66 22.76 10.40 -1.96
CA PRO A 66 22.17 10.76 -3.23
C PRO A 66 22.47 9.72 -4.32
N LYS A 67 21.43 9.22 -4.98
CA LYS A 67 21.51 8.22 -6.04
C LYS A 67 20.48 8.52 -7.14
N ASN A 68 20.53 7.78 -8.24
CA ASN A 68 19.51 7.89 -9.29
C ASN A 68 18.23 7.12 -8.93
N ILE A 69 18.32 6.19 -7.97
CA ILE A 69 17.20 5.41 -7.48
C ILE A 69 17.28 5.41 -5.96
N SER A 70 16.14 5.61 -5.31
CA SER A 70 16.01 5.46 -3.86
C SER A 70 14.84 4.53 -3.59
N GLU A 71 15.14 3.40 -2.95
CA GLU A 71 14.13 2.43 -2.54
C GLU A 71 14.26 2.17 -1.03
N TRP A 72 13.11 2.12 -0.37
CA TRP A 72 12.97 1.73 1.01
C TRP A 72 11.70 0.89 1.14
N ARG A 73 11.70 -0.13 2.00
CA ARG A 73 10.50 -0.93 2.26
C ARG A 73 10.41 -1.42 3.69
N VAL A 74 9.18 -1.60 4.16
CA VAL A 74 8.86 -2.27 5.42
C VAL A 74 8.22 -3.63 5.16
N ASP A 75 8.63 -4.66 5.91
CA ASP A 75 7.97 -5.96 5.98
C ASP A 75 6.97 -5.97 7.15
N LEU A 76 5.67 -6.01 6.86
CA LEU A 76 4.62 -6.01 7.87
C LEU A 76 4.56 -7.34 8.67
N GLY A 77 5.27 -8.36 8.21
CA GLY A 77 5.33 -9.71 8.78
C GLY A 77 4.33 -10.68 8.14
N ASP A 78 3.14 -10.17 7.81
CA ASP A 78 2.05 -10.92 7.20
C ASP A 78 1.39 -10.15 6.06
N VAL A 79 0.58 -10.85 5.26
CA VAL A 79 -0.31 -10.20 4.29
C VAL A 79 -1.51 -9.63 5.06
N LEU A 80 -1.55 -8.31 5.22
CA LEU A 80 -2.54 -7.59 6.02
C LEU A 80 -3.46 -6.74 5.13
N SER A 81 -4.67 -6.47 5.60
CA SER A 81 -5.56 -5.48 4.99
C SER A 81 -5.11 -4.07 5.36
N ILE A 82 -4.81 -3.25 4.36
CA ILE A 82 -4.31 -1.88 4.51
C ILE A 82 -5.44 -0.90 4.17
N HIS A 83 -5.53 0.18 4.93
CA HIS A 83 -6.44 1.30 4.66
C HIS A 83 -5.70 2.44 3.96
N HIS A 84 -4.61 2.90 4.58
CA HIS A 84 -3.82 4.01 4.08
C HIS A 84 -2.41 3.98 4.66
N ILE A 85 -1.52 4.73 4.01
CA ILE A 85 -0.12 4.88 4.37
C ILE A 85 0.12 6.37 4.62
N SER A 86 0.74 6.71 5.74
CA SER A 86 1.19 8.06 6.07
C SER A 86 2.71 8.11 5.95
N ILE A 87 3.25 9.12 5.27
CA ILE A 87 4.70 9.33 5.15
C ILE A 87 5.06 10.72 5.66
N GLN A 88 5.95 10.77 6.64
CA GLN A 88 6.58 11.97 7.16
C GLN A 88 7.99 12.08 6.56
N PHE A 89 8.24 13.12 5.77
CA PHE A 89 9.56 13.41 5.21
C PHE A 89 10.40 14.26 6.18
N ALA A 90 11.72 14.18 6.03
CA ALA A 90 12.65 15.08 6.69
C ALA A 90 12.43 16.54 6.23
N THR A 91 12.61 17.47 7.17
CA THR A 91 12.43 18.91 6.95
C THR A 91 13.63 19.74 7.38
N ASP A 92 14.65 19.12 7.99
CA ASP A 92 15.71 19.78 8.75
C ASP A 92 15.19 20.67 9.89
N ASN A 93 14.01 20.32 10.42
CA ASN A 93 13.28 21.14 11.39
C ASN A 93 13.01 22.57 10.88
N LYS A 94 12.97 22.76 9.56
CA LYS A 94 12.61 24.01 8.90
C LYS A 94 11.16 23.97 8.45
N PHE A 95 10.59 25.14 8.19
CA PHE A 95 9.26 25.25 7.61
C PHE A 95 9.14 24.43 6.31
N TRP A 96 8.02 23.74 6.15
CA TRP A 96 7.73 22.93 4.98
C TRP A 96 7.08 23.79 3.89
N ASN A 97 7.90 24.40 3.05
CA ASN A 97 7.48 25.25 1.95
C ASN A 97 8.48 25.17 0.78
N LYS A 98 8.27 25.97 -0.26
CA LYS A 98 9.10 25.99 -1.48
C LYS A 98 10.60 26.22 -1.23
N ASP A 99 10.94 26.91 -0.15
CA ASP A 99 12.32 27.28 0.20
C ASP A 99 13.01 26.17 1.01
N ASN A 100 12.29 25.11 1.39
CA ASN A 100 12.89 23.92 1.95
C ASN A 100 13.59 23.12 0.84
N ASP A 101 14.91 23.00 0.94
CA ASP A 101 15.75 22.35 -0.08
C ASP A 101 15.57 20.84 -0.18
N LEU A 102 14.92 20.19 0.80
CA LEU A 102 14.67 18.75 0.74
C LEU A 102 13.51 18.40 -0.21
N THR A 103 12.55 19.31 -0.40
CA THR A 103 11.33 19.09 -1.19
C THR A 103 11.59 18.53 -2.59
N LYS A 104 12.63 19.03 -3.27
CA LYS A 104 13.02 18.64 -4.64
C LYS A 104 13.42 17.16 -4.79
N TYR A 105 13.89 16.52 -3.71
CA TYR A 105 14.33 15.12 -3.77
C TYR A 105 13.18 14.13 -3.68
N PHE A 106 12.04 14.55 -3.11
CA PHE A 106 10.87 13.67 -2.92
C PHE A 106 9.91 13.69 -4.10
N LEU A 107 9.94 14.72 -4.95
CA LEU A 107 9.03 14.83 -6.09
C LEU A 107 9.10 13.58 -7.00
N GLY A 108 7.98 13.19 -7.58
CA GLY A 108 7.86 12.04 -8.47
C GLY A 108 7.96 10.67 -7.81
N PHE A 109 7.94 10.60 -6.47
CA PHE A 109 7.96 9.34 -5.75
C PHE A 109 6.71 8.49 -6.03
N SER A 110 6.82 7.21 -5.75
CA SER A 110 5.75 6.24 -5.86
C SER A 110 5.73 5.33 -4.64
N VAL A 111 4.55 4.83 -4.30
CA VAL A 111 4.34 3.88 -3.19
C VAL A 111 3.62 2.67 -3.72
N TYR A 112 4.14 1.49 -3.39
CA TYR A 112 3.62 0.20 -3.82
C TYR A 112 3.27 -0.65 -2.62
N LEU A 113 2.25 -1.48 -2.80
CA LEU A 113 1.88 -2.53 -1.86
C LEU A 113 2.09 -3.88 -2.54
N SER A 114 3.00 -4.69 -2.03
CA SER A 114 3.41 -5.97 -2.63
C SER A 114 3.27 -7.12 -1.64
N ASN A 115 3.15 -8.34 -2.16
CA ASN A 115 3.27 -9.57 -1.37
C ASN A 115 4.70 -10.14 -1.40
N THR A 116 5.58 -9.58 -2.23
CA THR A 116 6.99 -9.97 -2.36
C THR A 116 7.87 -8.75 -2.07
N THR A 117 9.19 -8.96 -2.02
CA THR A 117 10.16 -7.86 -1.90
C THR A 117 10.28 -7.04 -3.18
N GLU A 118 9.70 -7.52 -4.28
CA GLU A 118 9.76 -6.88 -5.58
C GLU A 118 8.57 -5.93 -5.76
N ARG A 119 8.89 -4.71 -6.17
CA ARG A 119 7.91 -3.65 -6.42
C ARG A 119 6.98 -3.98 -7.60
N ASP A 120 7.53 -4.59 -8.64
CA ASP A 120 6.82 -4.84 -9.91
C ASP A 120 5.77 -5.96 -9.80
N ASP A 121 5.83 -6.78 -8.74
CA ASP A 121 4.78 -7.75 -8.39
C ASP A 121 3.60 -7.12 -7.63
N GLY A 122 3.77 -5.88 -7.15
CA GLY A 122 2.82 -5.18 -6.31
C GLY A 122 1.82 -4.34 -7.09
N ILE A 123 0.87 -3.76 -6.35
CA ILE A 123 -0.01 -2.72 -6.88
C ILE A 123 0.59 -1.34 -6.61
N LEU A 124 0.36 -0.41 -7.54
CA LEU A 124 0.72 0.99 -7.37
C LEU A 124 -0.35 1.70 -6.53
N CYS A 125 -0.05 2.01 -5.27
CA CYS A 125 -0.94 2.79 -4.39
C CYS A 125 -0.95 4.27 -4.81
N PHE A 126 0.22 4.81 -5.15
CA PHE A 126 0.38 6.23 -5.43
C PHE A 126 1.59 6.50 -6.31
N ARG A 127 1.45 7.49 -7.18
CA ARG A 127 2.55 8.08 -7.95
C ARG A 127 2.36 9.58 -8.01
N ASP A 128 3.35 10.31 -7.49
CA ASP A 128 3.39 11.75 -7.66
C ASP A 128 3.63 12.09 -9.13
N THR A 129 2.74 12.91 -9.67
CA THR A 129 2.86 13.50 -11.01
C THR A 129 2.55 15.00 -11.02
N THR A 130 2.15 15.57 -9.88
CA THR A 130 1.53 16.89 -9.81
C THR A 130 2.16 17.81 -8.77
N TYR A 131 2.88 17.28 -7.79
CA TYR A 131 3.44 18.12 -6.75
C TYR A 131 4.59 18.97 -7.28
N THR A 132 4.71 20.13 -6.65
CA THR A 132 5.83 21.05 -6.80
C THR A 132 6.53 21.16 -5.46
N ARG A 133 7.70 21.82 -5.43
CA ARG A 133 8.40 22.14 -4.18
C ARG A 133 7.52 22.87 -3.15
N ALA A 134 6.52 23.62 -3.62
CA ALA A 134 5.61 24.38 -2.75
C ALA A 134 4.39 23.57 -2.27
N THR A 135 4.01 22.50 -2.98
CA THR A 135 2.71 21.84 -2.81
C THR A 135 2.79 20.40 -2.35
N ILE A 136 3.96 19.76 -2.40
CA ILE A 136 4.13 18.43 -1.79
C ILE A 136 3.76 18.52 -0.30
N PRO A 137 2.84 17.68 0.21
CA PRO A 137 2.44 17.72 1.63
C PRO A 137 3.43 16.97 2.53
N ASN A 138 3.45 17.32 3.82
CA ASN A 138 4.22 16.60 4.83
C ASN A 138 3.56 16.76 6.22
N PRO A 139 3.02 15.68 6.83
CA PRO A 139 2.97 14.32 6.30
C PRO A 139 2.02 14.21 5.09
N ILE A 140 2.23 13.20 4.25
CA ILE A 140 1.30 12.81 3.18
C ILE A 140 0.50 11.58 3.59
N ASN A 141 -0.82 11.62 3.37
CA ASN A 141 -1.71 10.49 3.58
C ASN A 141 -2.15 9.90 2.23
N ILE A 142 -1.84 8.63 2.01
CA ILE A 142 -2.04 7.89 0.76
C ILE A 142 -3.05 6.77 1.01
N PRO A 143 -4.32 6.90 0.58
CA PRO A 143 -5.26 5.79 0.60
C PRO A 143 -4.74 4.63 -0.25
N CYS A 144 -4.72 3.42 0.33
CA CYS A 144 -4.41 2.20 -0.41
C CYS A 144 -5.24 1.03 0.17
N PRO A 145 -6.57 1.04 -0.03
CA PRO A 145 -7.48 0.01 0.51
C PRO A 145 -7.28 -1.31 -0.24
N HIS A 146 -6.28 -2.09 0.17
CA HIS A 146 -5.95 -3.38 -0.41
C HIS A 146 -5.14 -4.22 0.58
N TYR A 147 -4.89 -5.49 0.27
CA TYR A 147 -4.01 -6.34 1.06
C TYR A 147 -2.59 -6.37 0.52
N GLY A 148 -1.61 -6.51 1.42
CA GLY A 148 -0.21 -6.74 1.08
C GLY A 148 0.67 -6.99 2.31
N ARG A 149 1.92 -7.37 2.07
CA ARG A 149 2.92 -7.61 3.12
C ARG A 149 4.02 -6.56 3.15
N TYR A 150 4.39 -6.02 2.00
CA TYR A 150 5.45 -5.04 1.87
C TYR A 150 4.87 -3.70 1.41
N VAL A 151 5.21 -2.63 2.12
CA VAL A 151 5.02 -1.25 1.62
C VAL A 151 6.38 -0.75 1.15
N ILE A 152 6.43 -0.34 -0.12
CA ILE A 152 7.67 0.03 -0.82
C ILE A 152 7.57 1.48 -1.26
N TYR A 153 8.45 2.33 -0.73
CA TYR A 153 8.71 3.67 -1.23
C TYR A 153 9.75 3.60 -2.34
N TYR A 154 9.50 4.29 -3.45
CA TYR A 154 10.38 4.27 -4.60
C TYR A 154 10.45 5.64 -5.26
N ASN A 155 11.65 6.08 -5.63
CA ASN A 155 11.85 7.26 -6.47
C ASN A 155 12.96 7.01 -7.50
N ASN A 156 12.80 7.59 -8.69
CA ASN A 156 13.63 7.28 -9.86
C ASN A 156 14.00 8.53 -10.66
N ARG A 157 15.28 8.60 -11.04
CA ARG A 157 15.93 9.62 -11.87
C ARG A 157 16.84 8.98 -12.93
N THR A 158 16.48 7.82 -13.47
CA THR A 158 17.27 7.17 -14.53
C THR A 158 16.97 7.70 -15.94
N HIS A 159 15.86 8.42 -16.12
CA HIS A 159 15.38 8.86 -17.43
C HIS A 159 15.14 10.38 -17.47
N PRO A 160 16.18 11.19 -17.81
CA PRO A 160 16.02 12.62 -18.03
C PRO A 160 15.33 12.94 -19.37
N PRO A 161 14.75 14.14 -19.56
CA PRO A 161 14.72 15.28 -18.63
C PRO A 161 13.61 15.17 -17.58
N TYR A 162 13.83 15.74 -16.39
CA TYR A 162 12.83 15.76 -15.31
C TYR A 162 12.00 17.06 -15.34
N PRO A 163 10.78 17.04 -14.77
CA PRO A 163 9.99 18.27 -14.58
C PRO A 163 10.74 19.32 -13.76
N VAL A 164 10.41 20.59 -13.99
CA VAL A 164 11.02 21.73 -13.29
C VAL A 164 10.86 21.58 -11.77
N GLY A 165 11.95 21.81 -11.04
CA GLY A 165 11.99 21.76 -9.58
C GLY A 165 12.38 20.40 -8.99
N TYR A 166 12.46 19.36 -9.82
CA TYR A 166 13.01 18.06 -9.41
C TYR A 166 14.52 18.18 -9.23
N SER A 167 15.06 17.43 -8.28
CA SER A 167 16.50 17.17 -8.22
C SER A 167 16.90 16.11 -9.25
N ASP A 168 18.13 16.18 -9.76
CA ASP A 168 18.71 15.17 -10.65
C ASP A 168 18.98 13.83 -9.94
N THR A 169 19.02 13.86 -8.61
CA THR A 169 19.16 12.68 -7.74
C THR A 169 17.97 12.54 -6.81
N THR A 170 17.81 11.35 -6.23
CA THR A 170 16.88 11.06 -5.14
C THR A 170 17.64 10.73 -3.85
N ILE A 171 16.96 10.86 -2.71
CA ILE A 171 17.43 10.39 -1.41
C ILE A 171 16.26 9.71 -0.69
N ASN A 172 16.55 8.72 0.14
CA ASN A 172 15.62 8.26 1.16
C ASN A 172 15.85 9.13 2.41
N ALA A 173 14.88 9.99 2.70
CA ALA A 173 14.85 10.89 3.84
C ALA A 173 13.45 10.85 4.50
N LEU A 174 13.06 9.63 4.89
CA LEU A 174 11.76 9.28 5.46
C LEU A 174 11.93 9.27 7.00
N CYS A 175 11.23 10.15 7.71
CA CYS A 175 11.29 10.17 9.17
C CYS A 175 10.29 9.22 9.81
N GLU A 176 9.11 9.04 9.21
CA GLU A 176 8.16 8.04 9.68
C GLU A 176 7.29 7.56 8.52
N VAL A 177 7.00 6.28 8.47
CA VAL A 177 6.09 5.62 7.54
C VAL A 177 5.12 4.77 8.34
N GLU A 178 3.92 5.30 8.54
CA GLU A 178 2.87 4.64 9.30
C GLU A 178 1.95 3.92 8.30
N VAL A 179 1.72 2.64 8.52
CA VAL A 179 0.82 1.84 7.67
C VAL A 179 -0.38 1.49 8.51
N TYR A 180 -1.54 2.07 8.19
CA TYR A 180 -2.75 1.86 8.94
C TYR A 180 -3.59 0.77 8.33
N GLY A 181 -3.90 -0.27 9.11
CA GLY A 181 -4.66 -1.42 8.66
C GLY A 181 -5.16 -2.27 9.82
N CYS A 182 -5.47 -3.53 9.52
CA CYS A 182 -5.81 -4.54 10.51
C CYS A 182 -4.61 -5.42 10.81
N SER A 183 -4.24 -5.51 12.09
CA SER A 183 -3.16 -6.37 12.59
C SER A 183 -3.45 -7.86 12.36
N ASP A 184 -4.73 -8.24 12.40
CA ASP A 184 -5.21 -9.59 12.11
C ASP A 184 -5.56 -9.78 10.63
N GLN A 185 -5.20 -10.93 10.08
CA GLN A 185 -5.56 -11.31 8.71
C GLN A 185 -7.07 -11.52 8.56
N GLY A 186 -7.60 -11.12 7.41
CA GLY A 186 -9.01 -11.34 7.05
C GLY A 186 -9.99 -10.62 7.96
N LYS A 187 -9.60 -9.46 8.49
CA LYS A 187 -10.46 -8.53 9.21
C LYS A 187 -10.79 -7.30 8.37
N PHE A 188 -11.95 -6.72 8.64
CA PHE A 188 -12.44 -5.48 8.03
C PHE A 188 -13.37 -4.73 8.99
N GLY A 189 -13.78 -3.55 8.56
CA GLY A 189 -14.73 -2.69 9.25
C GLY A 189 -14.10 -1.91 10.39
N GLU A 190 -14.97 -1.31 11.18
CA GLU A 190 -14.59 -0.49 12.32
C GLU A 190 -13.79 -1.29 13.35
N ASN A 191 -12.61 -0.76 13.72
CA ASN A 191 -11.67 -1.39 14.65
C ASN A 191 -11.31 -2.84 14.27
N CYS A 192 -11.39 -3.20 12.98
CA CYS A 192 -11.10 -4.56 12.51
C CYS A 192 -11.95 -5.65 13.19
N SER A 193 -13.16 -5.29 13.62
CA SER A 193 -14.01 -6.17 14.44
C SER A 193 -14.69 -7.28 13.63
N MET A 194 -14.89 -7.06 12.32
CA MET A 194 -15.58 -7.99 11.44
C MET A 194 -14.60 -8.88 10.70
N SER A 195 -14.94 -10.17 10.56
CA SER A 195 -14.17 -11.10 9.73
C SER A 195 -14.66 -11.06 8.30
N CYS A 196 -13.75 -11.06 7.32
CA CYS A 196 -14.09 -11.14 5.90
C CYS A 196 -15.05 -12.31 5.63
N PRO A 197 -15.97 -12.17 4.65
CA PRO A 197 -16.87 -13.25 4.26
C PRO A 197 -16.11 -14.57 4.02
N PRO A 198 -16.62 -15.72 4.49
CA PRO A 198 -15.89 -16.99 4.51
C PRO A 198 -15.59 -17.55 3.11
N LYS A 199 -16.25 -17.02 2.08
CA LYS A 199 -16.09 -17.42 0.68
C LYS A 199 -15.22 -16.44 -0.13
N CYS A 200 -14.69 -15.39 0.50
CA CYS A 200 -13.59 -14.63 -0.08
C CYS A 200 -12.35 -15.52 -0.19
N LEU A 201 -11.66 -15.48 -1.33
CA LEU A 201 -10.42 -16.21 -1.53
C LEU A 201 -9.37 -15.75 -0.52
N LYS A 202 -8.80 -16.71 0.24
CA LYS A 202 -7.81 -16.46 1.31
C LYS A 202 -8.28 -15.45 2.37
N SER A 203 -9.60 -15.32 2.58
CA SER A 203 -10.20 -14.35 3.50
C SER A 203 -9.81 -12.89 3.19
N ARG A 204 -9.63 -12.53 1.90
CA ARG A 204 -9.21 -11.18 1.49
C ARG A 204 -10.40 -10.35 1.05
N CYS A 205 -10.63 -9.24 1.74
CA CYS A 205 -11.71 -8.31 1.44
C CYS A 205 -11.29 -6.86 1.66
N ASP A 206 -12.04 -5.93 1.06
CA ASP A 206 -11.89 -4.49 1.26
C ASP A 206 -12.07 -4.17 2.75
N ILE A 207 -11.10 -3.43 3.27
CA ILE A 207 -10.98 -3.18 4.71
C ILE A 207 -12.14 -2.33 5.27
N ARG A 208 -12.89 -1.59 4.44
CA ARG A 208 -13.99 -0.73 4.88
C ARG A 208 -15.31 -1.45 4.83
N ASN A 209 -15.62 -2.08 3.70
CA ASN A 209 -16.97 -2.60 3.44
C ASN A 209 -17.07 -4.13 3.36
N GLY A 210 -15.94 -4.86 3.41
CA GLY A 210 -15.92 -6.32 3.42
C GLY A 210 -16.17 -6.98 2.07
N THR A 211 -16.18 -6.21 0.98
CA THR A 211 -16.29 -6.74 -0.39
C THR A 211 -15.08 -7.61 -0.69
N CYS A 212 -15.28 -8.86 -1.10
CA CYS A 212 -14.19 -9.76 -1.46
C CYS A 212 -13.45 -9.23 -2.68
N PHE A 213 -12.11 -9.25 -2.64
CA PHE A 213 -11.31 -8.97 -3.84
C PHE A 213 -11.45 -10.08 -4.88
N GLU A 214 -11.63 -11.32 -4.41
CA GLU A 214 -11.85 -12.49 -5.24
C GLU A 214 -12.68 -13.52 -4.47
N CYS A 215 -13.53 -14.27 -5.17
CA CYS A 215 -14.30 -15.37 -4.60
C CYS A 215 -13.59 -16.71 -4.82
N ILE A 216 -13.77 -17.65 -3.90
CA ILE A 216 -13.42 -19.04 -4.19
C ILE A 216 -14.24 -19.56 -5.38
N VAL A 217 -13.67 -20.47 -6.16
CA VAL A 217 -14.33 -21.02 -7.35
C VAL A 217 -15.71 -21.59 -6.99
N GLY A 218 -16.72 -21.20 -7.77
CA GLY A 218 -18.10 -21.62 -7.55
C GLY A 218 -18.97 -20.60 -6.82
N TYR A 219 -18.42 -19.45 -6.40
CA TYR A 219 -19.17 -18.38 -5.73
C TYR A 219 -19.03 -17.06 -6.49
N LEU A 220 -20.08 -16.23 -6.43
CA LEU A 220 -20.17 -14.91 -7.02
C LEU A 220 -20.88 -13.94 -6.07
N GLY A 221 -20.78 -12.65 -6.38
CA GLY A 221 -21.33 -11.56 -5.58
C GLY A 221 -20.24 -10.78 -4.85
N PRO A 222 -20.55 -9.57 -4.35
CA PRO A 222 -19.60 -8.72 -3.64
C PRO A 222 -19.04 -9.39 -2.38
N THR A 223 -19.79 -10.26 -1.70
CA THR A 223 -19.33 -10.98 -0.51
C THR A 223 -19.27 -12.49 -0.73
N CYS A 224 -19.33 -12.92 -2.00
CA CYS A 224 -19.32 -14.32 -2.43
C CYS A 224 -20.47 -15.13 -1.83
N GLU A 225 -21.64 -14.52 -1.74
CA GLU A 225 -22.85 -15.06 -1.10
C GLU A 225 -23.66 -16.00 -2.00
N SER A 226 -23.46 -15.96 -3.32
CA SER A 226 -24.25 -16.72 -4.29
C SER A 226 -23.45 -17.85 -4.93
N GLU A 227 -23.96 -19.08 -4.89
CA GLU A 227 -23.37 -20.21 -5.62
C GLU A 227 -23.61 -20.10 -7.13
N SER A 228 -22.59 -20.46 -7.92
CA SER A 228 -22.61 -20.38 -9.38
C SER A 228 -21.91 -21.57 -10.01
N SER A 229 -22.68 -22.37 -10.74
CA SER A 229 -22.17 -23.50 -11.54
C SER A 229 -21.32 -23.05 -12.73
N THR A 230 -21.49 -21.82 -13.22
CA THR A 230 -20.75 -21.29 -14.38
C THR A 230 -19.33 -20.84 -14.01
N ALA A 231 -19.07 -20.48 -12.74
CA ALA A 231 -17.72 -20.15 -12.27
C ALA A 231 -16.75 -21.34 -12.39
N TRP A 232 -17.23 -22.57 -12.18
CA TRP A 232 -16.46 -23.81 -12.38
C TRP A 232 -16.06 -24.03 -13.84
N ILE A 233 -16.93 -23.65 -14.79
CA ILE A 233 -16.67 -23.79 -16.22
C ILE A 233 -15.53 -22.85 -16.64
N ASN A 234 -15.52 -21.62 -16.13
CA ASN A 234 -14.48 -20.64 -16.41
C ASN A 234 -13.12 -20.99 -15.78
N SER A 235 -13.12 -21.59 -14.57
CA SER A 235 -11.88 -22.08 -13.93
C SER A 235 -11.19 -23.16 -14.76
N LYS A 236 -11.95 -24.16 -15.25
CA LYS A 236 -11.42 -25.19 -16.16
C LYS A 236 -10.91 -24.62 -17.48
N ALA A 237 -11.54 -23.56 -18.00
CA ALA A 237 -11.07 -22.87 -19.19
C ALA A 237 -9.78 -22.06 -18.95
N ASN A 238 -9.60 -21.47 -17.77
CA ASN A 238 -8.37 -20.77 -17.39
C ASN A 238 -7.19 -21.69 -17.15
N ASP A 239 -7.42 -22.85 -16.53
CA ASP A 239 -6.40 -23.88 -16.35
C ASP A 239 -5.86 -24.38 -17.71
N LYS A 240 -6.74 -24.47 -18.73
CA LYS A 240 -6.34 -24.76 -20.11
C LYS A 240 -5.63 -23.59 -20.82
N ARG A 241 -5.78 -22.34 -20.37
CA ARG A 241 -5.12 -21.15 -20.95
C ARG A 241 -3.73 -20.86 -20.38
N ASN A 242 -3.33 -21.53 -19.29
CA ASN A 242 -1.99 -21.45 -18.70
C ASN A 242 -0.96 -22.43 -19.30
N LEU A 243 -1.35 -23.21 -20.31
CA LEU A 243 -0.37 -23.81 -21.22
C LEU A 243 0.04 -22.75 -22.23
N ASN A 244 1.31 -22.36 -22.22
CA ASN A 244 1.93 -21.47 -23.22
C ASN A 244 1.57 -21.91 -24.64
N CYS A 245 0.55 -21.29 -25.23
CA CYS A 245 0.26 -21.44 -26.65
C CYS A 245 1.23 -20.53 -27.40
N ILE A 246 2.34 -21.08 -27.87
CA ILE A 246 3.28 -20.38 -28.74
C ILE A 246 2.56 -20.12 -30.06
N ILE A 247 2.16 -18.86 -30.30
CA ILE A 247 1.59 -18.44 -31.57
C ILE A 247 2.72 -18.42 -32.61
N LEU A 248 2.77 -19.43 -33.49
CA LEU A 248 3.61 -19.38 -34.69
C LEU A 248 2.97 -18.44 -35.73
N LYS A 249 3.58 -17.28 -35.94
CA LYS A 249 3.25 -16.36 -37.03
C LYS A 249 3.61 -17.00 -38.37
N LEU A 250 2.60 -17.26 -39.22
CA LEU A 250 2.81 -17.52 -40.64
C LEU A 250 3.02 -16.17 -41.36
N SER A 251 4.22 -15.95 -41.91
CA SER A 251 4.46 -14.89 -42.89
C SER A 251 4.63 -15.55 -44.26
N ASN A 252 3.73 -15.20 -45.18
CA ASN A 252 3.70 -15.76 -46.53
C ASN A 252 4.81 -15.16 -47.39
N VAL A 253 5.96 -15.84 -47.49
CA VAL A 253 6.86 -15.69 -48.65
C VAL A 253 7.54 -17.04 -48.94
N LEU A 254 7.14 -17.64 -50.06
CA LEU A 254 7.79 -18.71 -50.85
C LEU A 254 8.38 -19.96 -50.14
N ILE A 255 7.61 -21.06 -50.21
CA ILE A 255 7.99 -22.46 -50.47
C ILE A 255 9.13 -23.07 -49.61
N LEU A 256 8.77 -23.54 -48.42
CA LEU A 256 9.23 -24.81 -47.80
C LEU A 256 8.33 -25.11 -46.60
N LEU A 257 7.52 -26.17 -46.70
CA LEU A 257 6.63 -26.62 -45.62
C LEU A 257 7.41 -27.52 -44.67
N THR A 258 7.59 -27.10 -43.41
CA THR A 258 7.93 -28.01 -42.31
C THR A 258 6.74 -28.06 -41.35
N PHE A 259 6.13 -29.23 -41.20
CA PHE A 259 5.06 -29.50 -40.24
C PHE A 259 5.65 -30.14 -38.97
N GLU A 260 5.28 -29.64 -37.80
CA GLU A 260 5.28 -30.44 -36.58
C GLU A 260 3.84 -30.59 -36.08
N PHE A 261 3.38 -31.83 -35.92
CA PHE A 261 2.07 -32.17 -35.39
C PHE A 261 2.19 -32.46 -33.89
N GLN A 262 1.24 -31.93 -33.10
CA GLN A 262 0.82 -32.58 -31.87
C GLN A 262 -0.72 -32.49 -31.78
N ILE A 263 -1.37 -33.65 -31.69
CA ILE A 263 -2.83 -33.81 -31.66
C ILE A 263 -3.31 -33.49 -30.24
N CYS A 264 -4.23 -32.53 -30.09
CA CYS A 264 -5.03 -32.37 -28.88
C CYS A 264 -6.36 -33.14 -29.05
N ASN A 265 -6.53 -34.24 -28.33
CA ASN A 265 -7.81 -34.95 -28.23
C ASN A 265 -8.71 -34.30 -27.16
N TRP A 266 -10.01 -34.33 -27.44
CA TRP A 266 -11.12 -33.65 -26.75
C TRP A 266 -11.37 -34.11 -25.32
#